data_AF-A0A931KSZ4-F1
#
_entry.id   AF-A0A931KSZ4-F1
#
_cell.length_a   1.000
_cell.length_b   1.000
_cell.length_c   1.000
_cell.angle_alpha   90.00
_cell.angle_beta   90.00
_cell.angle_gamma   90.00
#
_symmetry.space_group_name_H-M   'P 1'
#
loop_
_entity.id
_entity.type
_entity.pdbx_description
1 polymer ?
#
loop_
_entity_poly.entity_id
_entity_poly.type
_entity_poly.pdbx_seq_one_letter_code
_entity_poly.pdbx_strand_id
1 'polypeptide(L)'
;MTTEMIQKFVENKSRKGAPVNIHFKERNTVTGLFVHGTDYDELKSKNFWRIVNHQHLTEWKETKDINLTRVFNGISFTRLSDQ
;
A
#
# COMPACT_ATOMS: atom_id res chain seq x y z
N MET A 1 8.37 1.65 -9.21
CA MET A 1 7.76 2.96 -9.56
C MET A 1 8.40 4.07 -8.72
N THR A 2 8.31 5.33 -9.15
CA THR A 2 8.81 6.48 -8.35
C THR A 2 7.85 6.79 -7.19
N THR A 3 8.39 7.38 -6.12
CA THR A 3 7.59 7.79 -4.94
C THR A 3 6.43 8.70 -5.34
N GLU A 4 6.65 9.67 -6.23
CA GLU A 4 5.64 10.63 -6.68
C GLU A 4 4.47 9.96 -7.40
N MET A 5 4.74 8.97 -8.26
CA MET A 5 3.70 8.24 -8.98
C MET A 5 2.83 7.43 -8.01
N ILE A 6 3.45 6.76 -7.04
CA ILE A 6 2.74 5.95 -6.05
C ILE A 6 1.94 6.87 -5.13
N GLN A 7 2.54 7.97 -4.66
CA GLN A 7 1.86 8.98 -3.86
C GLN A 7 0.59 9.50 -4.57
N LYS A 8 0.73 9.93 -5.84
CA LYS A 8 -0.41 10.44 -6.62
C LYS A 8 -1.51 9.40 -6.77
N PHE A 9 -1.15 8.11 -6.84
CA PHE A 9 -2.11 7.01 -6.90
C PHE A 9 -2.83 6.81 -5.56
N VAL A 10 -2.10 6.80 -4.44
CA VAL A 10 -2.61 6.57 -3.08
C VAL A 10 -3.45 7.75 -2.57
N GLU A 11 -3.07 8.98 -2.89
CA GLU A 11 -3.77 10.20 -2.45
C GLU A 11 -4.99 10.53 -3.30
N ASN A 12 -5.26 9.75 -4.35
CA ASN A 12 -6.46 9.93 -5.14
C ASN A 12 -7.72 9.67 -4.29
N LYS A 13 -8.47 10.75 -3.99
CA LYS A 13 -9.64 10.73 -3.09
C LYS A 13 -10.71 9.72 -3.51
N SER A 14 -10.85 9.44 -4.80
CA SER A 14 -11.80 8.44 -5.31
C SER A 14 -11.46 7.01 -4.89
N ARG A 15 -10.24 6.77 -4.39
CA ARG A 15 -9.70 5.46 -4.00
C ARG A 15 -9.39 5.36 -2.51
N LYS A 16 -9.69 6.41 -1.73
CA LYS A 16 -9.33 6.49 -0.31
C LYS A 16 -10.10 5.41 0.46
N GLY A 17 -9.40 4.37 0.91
CA GLY A 17 -10.00 3.23 1.63
C GLY A 17 -10.38 2.03 0.75
N ALA A 18 -10.10 2.08 -0.56
CA ALA A 18 -10.30 0.94 -1.46
C ALA A 18 -9.04 0.06 -1.55
N PRO A 19 -9.16 -1.28 -1.49
CA PRO A 19 -8.05 -2.16 -1.81
C PRO A 19 -7.67 -2.01 -3.28
N VAL A 20 -6.37 -2.16 -3.56
CA VAL A 20 -5.78 -2.00 -4.89
C VAL A 20 -4.84 -3.15 -5.18
N ASN A 21 -4.68 -3.47 -6.46
CA ASN A 21 -3.76 -4.47 -6.95
C ASN A 21 -2.37 -3.84 -7.15
N ILE A 22 -1.37 -4.37 -6.44
CA ILE A 22 0.03 -3.98 -6.55
C ILE A 22 0.78 -5.09 -7.30
N HIS A 23 1.22 -4.80 -8.51
CA HIS A 23 2.05 -5.71 -9.31
C HIS A 23 3.53 -5.48 -9.02
N PHE A 24 4.29 -6.57 -8.96
CA PHE A 24 5.72 -6.56 -8.66
C PHE A 24 6.54 -7.11 -9.82
N LYS A 25 7.83 -6.78 -9.83
CA LYS A 25 8.78 -7.33 -10.81
C LYS A 25 9.06 -8.82 -10.58
N GLU A 26 9.28 -9.19 -9.32
CA GLU A 26 9.88 -10.48 -8.95
C GLU A 26 8.95 -11.38 -8.13
N ARG A 27 7.69 -10.98 -7.95
CA ARG A 27 6.73 -11.74 -7.14
C ARG A 27 5.29 -11.55 -7.60
N ASN A 28 4.41 -12.35 -7.03
CA ASN A 28 2.98 -12.28 -7.27
C ASN A 28 2.38 -10.93 -6.90
N THR A 29 1.35 -10.54 -7.64
CA THR A 29 0.51 -9.39 -7.34
C THR A 29 -0.07 -9.52 -5.93
N VAL A 30 -0.05 -8.41 -5.19
CA VAL A 30 -0.68 -8.32 -3.87
C VAL A 30 -1.87 -7.39 -3.99
N THR A 31 -3.03 -7.84 -3.55
CA THR A 31 -4.20 -6.98 -3.38
C THR A 31 -4.23 -6.50 -1.94
N GLY A 32 -4.30 -5.18 -1.73
CA GLY A 32 -4.25 -4.62 -0.39
C GLY A 32 -4.53 -3.13 -0.31
N LEU A 33 -4.63 -2.62 0.91
CA LEU A 33 -4.89 -1.21 1.20
C LEU A 33 -3.62 -0.54 1.69
N PHE A 34 -3.28 0.61 1.09
CA PHE A 34 -2.22 1.48 1.58
C PHE A 34 -2.62 2.11 2.91
N VAL A 35 -1.74 2.06 3.91
CA VAL A 35 -1.99 2.57 5.25
C VAL A 35 -1.26 3.90 5.47
N HIS A 36 -2.03 4.91 5.87
CA HIS A 36 -1.52 6.16 6.42
C HIS A 36 -1.30 6.01 7.93
N GLY A 37 -0.09 5.59 8.31
CA GLY A 37 0.38 5.52 9.70
C GLY A 37 1.21 6.74 10.11
N THR A 38 1.70 6.75 11.35
CA THR A 38 2.61 7.80 11.87
C THR A 38 3.96 7.82 11.15
N ASP A 39 4.38 6.68 10.63
CA ASP A 39 5.62 6.45 9.86
C ASP A 39 5.46 6.73 8.36
N TYR A 40 4.28 7.19 7.90
CA TYR A 40 3.98 7.32 6.48
C TYR A 40 4.95 8.24 5.73
N ASP A 41 5.22 9.45 6.23
CA ASP A 41 6.14 10.39 5.59
C ASP A 41 7.58 9.89 5.58
N GLU A 42 8.01 9.19 6.63
CA GLU A 42 9.34 8.60 6.68
C GLU A 42 9.50 7.46 5.67
N LEU A 43 8.53 6.54 5.62
CA LEU A 43 8.53 5.44 4.66
C LEU A 43 8.48 5.97 3.24
N LYS A 44 7.58 6.93 2.96
CA LYS A 44 7.44 7.58 1.66
C LYS A 44 8.74 8.21 1.18
N SER A 45 9.46 8.94 2.04
CA SER A 45 10.76 9.55 1.70
C SER A 45 11.78 8.52 1.20
N LYS A 46 11.71 7.29 1.74
CA LYS A 46 12.55 6.15 1.37
C LYS A 46 11.92 5.23 0.30
N ASN A 47 10.80 5.64 -0.30
CA ASN A 47 9.98 4.85 -1.24
C ASN A 47 9.50 3.50 -0.67
N PHE A 48 9.22 3.44 0.62
CA PHE A 48 8.56 2.31 1.26
C PHE A 48 7.07 2.62 1.49
N TRP A 49 6.25 1.57 1.43
CA TRP A 49 4.81 1.68 1.52
C TRP A 49 4.26 0.57 2.40
N ARG A 50 3.51 0.97 3.43
CA ARG A 50 2.82 0.05 4.33
C ARG A 50 1.48 -0.35 3.73
N ILE A 51 1.26 -1.64 3.57
CA ILE A 51 0.08 -2.19 2.90
C ILE A 51 -0.51 -3.30 3.77
N VAL A 52 -1.82 -3.28 3.96
CA VAL A 52 -2.58 -4.38 4.56
C VAL A 52 -3.06 -5.29 3.45
N ASN A 53 -2.74 -6.59 3.55
CA ASN A 53 -3.23 -7.58 2.61
C ASN A 53 -4.76 -7.69 2.72
N HIS A 54 -5.43 -7.92 1.59
CA HIS A 54 -6.88 -8.13 1.52
C HIS A 54 -7.39 -9.10 2.60
N GLN A 55 -6.65 -10.19 2.86
CA GLN A 55 -6.99 -11.20 3.86
C GLN A 55 -7.09 -10.66 5.29
N HIS A 56 -6.34 -9.61 5.63
CA HIS A 56 -6.33 -9.01 6.98
C HIS A 56 -7.06 -7.65 7.02
N LEU A 57 -7.74 -7.24 5.94
CA LEU A 57 -8.38 -5.93 5.88
C LEU A 57 -9.51 -5.77 6.91
N THR A 58 -10.32 -6.81 7.10
CA THR A 58 -11.43 -6.76 8.07
C THR A 58 -10.89 -6.60 9.48
N GLU A 59 -9.97 -7.47 9.88
CA GLU A 59 -9.35 -7.43 11.20
C GLU A 59 -8.57 -6.12 11.45
N TRP A 60 -7.84 -5.63 10.45
CA TRP A 60 -7.15 -4.34 10.55
C TRP A 60 -8.12 -3.16 10.64
N LYS A 61 -9.29 -3.22 10.00
CA LYS A 61 -10.29 -2.15 10.11
C LYS A 61 -10.83 -2.03 11.53
N GLU A 62 -10.99 -3.15 12.24
CA GLU A 62 -11.50 -3.21 13.61
C GLU A 62 -10.42 -2.91 14.66
N THR A 63 -9.26 -3.54 14.52
CA THR A 63 -8.18 -3.48 15.53
C THR A 63 -7.18 -2.35 15.31
N LYS A 64 -7.05 -1.90 14.05
CA LYS A 64 -5.94 -1.05 13.59
C LYS A 64 -4.55 -1.62 13.88
N ASP A 65 -4.45 -2.94 14.04
CA ASP A 65 -3.20 -3.59 14.41
C ASP A 65 -2.15 -3.49 13.29
N ILE A 66 -1.06 -2.81 13.59
CA ILE A 66 0.06 -2.59 12.67
C ILE A 66 0.73 -3.92 12.28
N ASN A 67 0.63 -4.97 13.10
CA ASN A 67 1.19 -6.29 12.80
C ASN A 67 0.52 -6.97 11.60
N LEU A 68 -0.70 -6.53 11.23
CA LEU A 68 -1.43 -7.02 10.05
C LEU A 68 -0.99 -6.35 8.74
N THR A 69 -0.12 -5.36 8.85
CA THR A 69 0.44 -4.62 7.73
C THR A 69 1.81 -5.20 7.34
N ARG A 70 2.21 -5.00 6.08
CA ARG A 70 3.55 -5.30 5.63
C ARG A 70 4.12 -4.11 4.86
N VAL A 71 5.41 -3.84 5.08
CA VAL A 71 6.13 -2.79 4.37
C VAL A 71 6.70 -3.36 3.07
N PHE A 72 6.50 -2.63 1.98
CA PHE A 72 7.02 -3.00 0.67
C PHE A 72 7.83 -1.86 0.05
N ASN A 73 8.87 -2.23 -0.69
CA ASN A 73 9.67 -1.27 -1.44
C ASN A 73 8.94 -0.92 -2.75
N GLY A 74 8.61 0.36 -2.94
CA GLY A 74 7.96 0.89 -4.12
C GLY A 74 8.79 0.78 -5.40
N ILE A 75 10.10 0.61 -5.29
CA ILE A 75 11.00 0.33 -6.43
C ILE A 75 10.60 -0.98 -7.12
N SER A 76 10.19 -1.99 -6.34
CA SER A 76 9.77 -3.30 -6.85
C SER A 76 8.40 -3.26 -7.55
N PHE A 77 7.64 -2.18 -7.40
CA PHE A 77 6.32 -2.05 -8.02
C PHE A 77 6.47 -1.80 -9.53
N THR A 78 5.73 -2.57 -10.33
CA THR A 78 5.64 -2.41 -11.78
C THR A 78 4.37 -1.67 -12.18
N ARG A 79 3.25 -1.93 -11.49
CA ARG A 79 1.94 -1.34 -11.79
C ARG A 79 1.06 -1.31 -10.54
N LEU A 80 0.23 -0.27 -10.45
CA LEU A 80 -0.88 -0.18 -9.50
C LEU A 80 -2.18 -0.09 -10.30
N SER A 81 -3.21 -0.84 -9.88
CA SER A 81 -4.54 -0.79 -10.47
C SER A 81 -5.62 -0.98 -9.40
N ASP A 82 -6.83 -0.53 -9.69
CA ASP A 82 -7.99 -0.80 -8.85
C ASP A 82 -8.24 -2.33 -8.75
N GLN A 83 -8.90 -2.78 -7.67
CA GLN A 83 -9.28 -4.19 -7.48
C GLN A 83 -10.31 -4.63 -8.53
#